data_AF-A0A1Y1VAX6-F1
#
_entry.id   AF-A0A1Y1VAX6-F1
#
_cell.length_a   1.000
_cell.length_b   1.000
_cell.length_c   1.000
_cell.angle_alpha   90.00
_cell.angle_beta   90.00
_cell.angle_gamma   90.00
#
_symmetry.space_group_name_H-M   'P 1'
#
loop_
_entity.id
_entity.type
_entity.pdbx_description
1 polymer ?
#
loop_
_entity_poly.entity_id
_entity_poly.type
_entity_poly.pdbx_seq_one_letter_code
_entity_poly.pdbx_strand_id
1 'polypeptide(L)'
;MASQVGKKILRQTKNVTKGYSDIQIKVREATSNDSNCPSNQLLMEIAEATNSQRLLVEILEILDKRINDKGKNWRHVFKALTLLEYLLYNGSEYVISYAHDNIYMIRTLKEFQYIDDRGRDYGANSKYNI
;
A
#
# COMPACT_ATOMS: atom_id res chain seq x y z
N MET A 1 14.53 -3.44 21.93
CA MET A 1 14.27 -2.50 20.81
C MET A 1 15.03 -2.98 19.58
N ALA A 2 14.37 -3.63 18.61
CA ALA A 2 15.04 -3.97 17.36
C ALA A 2 15.24 -2.69 16.54
N SER A 3 16.49 -2.40 16.15
CA SER A 3 16.82 -1.21 15.35
C SER A 3 16.02 -1.21 14.04
N GLN A 4 15.66 -0.02 13.52
CA GLN A 4 15.01 0.09 12.21
C GLN A 4 15.83 -0.61 11.11
N VAL A 5 17.15 -0.57 11.23
CA VAL A 5 18.10 -1.31 10.39
C VAL A 5 17.85 -2.82 10.48
N GLY A 6 17.70 -3.38 11.69
CA GLY A 6 17.39 -4.80 11.88
C GLY A 6 16.04 -5.22 11.31
N LYS A 7 15.00 -4.38 11.39
CA LYS A 7 13.71 -4.63 10.76
C LYS A 7 13.79 -4.61 9.23
N LYS A 8 14.57 -3.69 8.66
CA LYS A 8 14.80 -3.59 7.20
C LYS A 8 15.56 -4.81 6.68
N ILE A 9 16.61 -5.25 7.37
CA ILE A 9 17.39 -6.45 7.03
C ILE A 9 16.50 -7.70 7.08
N LEU A 10 15.74 -7.90 8.17
CA LEU A 10 14.82 -9.04 8.28
C LEU A 10 13.77 -9.07 7.15
N ARG A 11 13.32 -7.90 6.68
CA ARG A 11 12.41 -7.79 5.54
C ARG A 11 13.09 -8.20 4.24
N GLN A 12 14.31 -7.75 3.99
CA GLN A 12 15.10 -8.13 2.82
C GLN A 12 15.33 -9.64 2.76
N THR A 13 15.72 -10.27 3.88
CA THR A 13 15.89 -11.73 3.94
C THR A 13 14.58 -12.49 3.71
N LYS A 14 13.46 -11.98 4.24
CA LYS A 14 12.12 -12.54 3.98
C LYS A 14 11.66 -12.38 2.53
N ASN A 15 12.18 -11.39 1.81
CA ASN A 15 11.84 -11.20 0.41
C ASN A 15 12.56 -12.24 -0.48
N VAL A 16 13.86 -12.45 -0.23
CA VAL A 16 14.67 -13.45 -0.95
C VAL A 16 14.12 -14.87 -0.74
N THR A 17 13.78 -15.24 0.49
CA THR A 17 13.29 -16.59 0.82
C THR A 17 11.89 -16.90 0.29
N LYS A 18 11.08 -15.88 -0.05
CA LYS A 18 9.74 -16.06 -0.61
C LYS A 18 9.67 -15.90 -2.14
N GLY A 19 10.77 -15.50 -2.78
CA GLY A 19 10.80 -15.29 -4.23
C GLY A 19 9.89 -14.16 -4.71
N TYR A 20 9.71 -13.09 -3.92
CA TYR A 20 8.96 -11.92 -4.40
C TYR A 20 9.72 -11.25 -5.55
N SER A 21 8.99 -10.81 -6.56
CA SER A 21 9.54 -9.99 -7.64
C SER A 21 9.94 -8.61 -7.14
N ASP A 22 10.73 -7.88 -7.95
CA ASP A 22 11.16 -6.53 -7.62
C ASP A 22 9.98 -5.57 -7.40
N ILE A 23 8.93 -5.66 -8.22
CA ILE A 23 7.74 -4.83 -8.06
C ILE A 23 6.99 -5.19 -6.76
N GLN A 24 6.88 -6.48 -6.45
CA GLN A 24 6.27 -6.93 -5.20
C GLN A 24 7.04 -6.42 -3.97
N ILE A 25 8.38 -6.38 -4.04
CA ILE A 25 9.21 -5.80 -2.98
C ILE A 25 8.92 -4.30 -2.80
N LYS A 26 8.83 -3.54 -3.90
CA LYS A 26 8.52 -2.10 -3.88
C LYS A 26 7.15 -1.81 -3.27
N VAL A 27 6.11 -2.54 -3.68
CA VAL A 27 4.75 -2.37 -3.12
C VAL A 27 4.74 -2.73 -1.63
N ARG A 28 5.40 -3.82 -1.22
CA ARG A 28 5.52 -4.19 0.20
C ARG A 28 6.24 -3.15 1.04
N GLU A 29 7.20 -2.44 0.45
CA GLU A 29 7.91 -1.33 1.08
C GLU A 29 7.02 -0.10 1.23
N ALA A 30 6.33 0.29 0.15
CA ALA A 30 5.39 1.41 0.15
C ALA A 30 4.25 1.21 1.17
N THR A 31 3.76 -0.02 1.33
CA THR A 31 2.67 -0.35 2.26
C THR A 31 3.15 -0.99 3.57
N SER A 32 4.34 -0.64 4.05
CA SER A 32 4.92 -1.20 5.29
C SER A 32 4.29 -0.61 6.57
N ASN A 33 4.28 -1.37 7.68
CA ASN A 33 3.78 -0.88 8.99
C ASN A 33 4.74 0.08 9.71
N ASP A 34 5.80 0.54 9.04
CA ASP A 34 6.72 1.53 9.59
C ASP A 34 6.02 2.91 9.68
N SER A 35 6.50 3.82 10.52
CA SER A 35 5.88 5.14 10.70
C SER A 35 6.07 6.11 9.53
N ASN A 36 7.01 5.83 8.63
CA ASN A 36 7.43 6.76 7.58
C ASN A 36 6.48 6.71 6.38
N CYS A 37 6.21 7.86 5.76
CA CYS A 37 5.53 7.90 4.47
C CYS A 37 6.41 7.27 3.37
N PRO A 38 5.81 6.62 2.36
CA PRO A 38 6.55 6.21 1.16
C PRO A 38 7.13 7.45 0.46
N SER A 39 8.32 7.30 -0.14
CA SER A 39 8.91 8.38 -0.93
C SER A 39 8.16 8.52 -2.26
N ASN A 40 8.05 9.75 -2.79
CA ASN A 40 7.40 9.99 -4.08
C ASN A 40 8.09 9.21 -5.22
N GLN A 41 9.41 9.07 -5.17
CA GLN A 41 10.15 8.26 -6.13
C GLN A 41 9.68 6.80 -6.14
N LEU A 42 9.47 6.19 -4.97
CA LEU A 42 8.98 4.82 -4.88
C LEU A 42 7.56 4.70 -5.45
N LEU A 43 6.68 5.68 -5.17
CA LEU A 43 5.32 5.69 -5.71
C LEU A 43 5.32 5.80 -7.24
N MET A 44 6.16 6.69 -7.78
CA MET A 44 6.31 6.89 -9.22
C MET A 44 6.81 5.62 -9.93
N GLU A 45 7.82 4.94 -9.37
CA GLU A 45 8.32 3.67 -9.91
C GLU A 45 7.24 2.57 -9.93
N ILE A 46 6.35 2.54 -8.93
CA ILE A 46 5.21 1.61 -8.91
C ILE A 46 4.18 2.03 -9.95
N ALA A 47 3.89 3.32 -10.08
CA ALA A 47 2.94 3.85 -11.06
C ALA A 47 3.37 3.53 -12.50
N GLU A 48 4.65 3.74 -12.84
CA GLU A 48 5.19 3.38 -14.15
C GLU A 48 5.02 1.88 -14.45
N ALA A 49 5.25 1.02 -13.45
CA ALA A 49 5.12 -0.43 -13.59
C ALA A 49 3.68 -0.89 -13.91
N THR A 50 2.66 -0.09 -13.58
CA THR A 50 1.26 -0.41 -13.89
C THR A 50 0.96 -0.47 -15.40
N ASN A 51 1.84 0.06 -16.26
CA ASN A 51 1.71 -0.08 -17.73
C ASN A 51 1.88 -1.52 -18.22
N SER A 52 2.47 -2.41 -17.40
CA SER A 52 2.51 -3.83 -17.67
C SER A 52 1.37 -4.53 -16.93
N GLN A 53 0.44 -5.14 -17.67
CA GLN A 53 -0.70 -5.84 -17.07
C GLN A 53 -0.25 -6.98 -16.13
N ARG A 54 0.87 -7.65 -16.46
CA ARG A 54 1.47 -8.66 -15.57
C ARG A 54 1.91 -8.05 -14.25
N LEU A 55 2.68 -6.96 -14.28
CA LEU A 55 3.17 -6.31 -13.05
C LEU A 55 2.02 -5.68 -12.26
N LEU A 56 1.00 -5.17 -12.96
CA LEU A 56 -0.21 -4.66 -12.33
C LEU A 56 -0.90 -5.74 -11.50
N VAL A 57 -1.05 -6.97 -12.02
CA VAL A 57 -1.62 -8.09 -11.23
C VAL A 57 -0.81 -8.31 -9.95
N GLU A 58 0.52 -8.34 -10.03
CA GLU A 58 1.38 -8.51 -8.84
C GLU A 58 1.28 -7.34 -7.84
N ILE A 59 1.08 -6.10 -8.32
CA ILE A 59 0.84 -4.91 -7.48
C ILE A 59 -0.50 -5.05 -6.76
N LEU A 60 -1.56 -5.37 -7.50
CA LEU A 60 -2.93 -5.48 -6.99
C LEU A 60 -3.08 -6.60 -5.96
N GLU A 61 -2.42 -7.75 -6.16
CA GLU A 61 -2.40 -8.85 -5.18
C GLU A 61 -1.90 -8.41 -3.79
N ILE A 62 -0.87 -7.55 -3.75
CA ILE A 62 -0.36 -7.03 -2.48
C ILE A 62 -1.30 -5.96 -1.93
N LEU A 63 -1.80 -5.06 -2.78
CA LEU A 63 -2.73 -4.01 -2.36
C LEU A 63 -3.99 -4.60 -1.72
N ASP A 64 -4.64 -5.57 -2.37
CA ASP A 64 -5.83 -6.24 -1.85
C ASP A 64 -5.55 -6.84 -0.47
N LYS A 65 -4.45 -7.58 -0.33
CA LYS A 65 -4.05 -8.15 0.97
C LYS A 65 -3.85 -7.09 2.05
N ARG A 66 -3.29 -5.93 1.70
CA ARG A 66 -2.96 -4.85 2.65
C ARG A 66 -4.17 -4.02 3.02
N ILE A 67 -5.10 -3.80 2.10
CA ILE A 67 -6.37 -3.10 2.35
C ILE A 67 -7.23 -3.91 3.32
N ASN A 68 -7.16 -5.25 3.24
CA ASN A 68 -7.89 -6.16 4.11
C ASN A 68 -7.19 -6.50 5.45
N ASP A 69 -6.04 -5.89 5.75
CA ASP A 69 -5.38 -6.04 7.06
C ASP A 69 -6.24 -5.45 8.20
N LYS A 70 -6.05 -5.93 9.44
CA LYS A 70 -6.90 -5.54 10.60
C LYS A 70 -6.08 -5.15 11.83
N GLY A 71 -6.72 -4.42 12.76
CA GLY A 71 -6.20 -4.10 14.09
C GLY A 71 -4.85 -3.37 14.04
N LYS A 72 -3.83 -3.95 14.70
CA LYS A 72 -2.47 -3.35 14.83
C LYS A 72 -1.74 -3.08 13.50
N ASN A 73 -2.26 -3.60 12.39
CA ASN A 73 -1.72 -3.42 11.04
C ASN A 73 -2.38 -2.24 10.29
N TRP A 74 -3.09 -1.35 10.96
CA TRP A 74 -3.79 -0.22 10.34
C TRP A 74 -2.93 0.62 9.38
N ARG A 75 -1.61 0.73 9.57
CA ARG A 75 -0.74 1.46 8.63
C ARG A 75 -0.55 0.72 7.30
N HIS A 76 -0.66 -0.60 7.28
CA HIS A 76 -0.72 -1.35 6.01
C HIS A 76 -1.93 -0.90 5.20
N VAL A 77 -3.10 -0.83 5.85
CA VAL A 77 -4.35 -0.39 5.23
C VAL A 77 -4.21 1.06 4.76
N PHE A 78 -3.87 1.98 5.68
CA PHE A 78 -3.70 3.40 5.37
C PHE A 78 -2.75 3.64 4.19
N LYS A 79 -1.55 3.04 4.19
CA LYS A 79 -0.59 3.24 3.11
C LYS A 79 -0.94 2.53 1.82
N ALA A 80 -1.66 1.40 1.87
CA ALA A 80 -2.17 0.75 0.67
C ALA A 80 -3.26 1.60 0.02
N LEU A 81 -4.12 2.22 0.83
CA LEU A 81 -5.10 3.19 0.39
C LEU A 81 -4.44 4.43 -0.24
N THR A 82 -3.41 5.00 0.40
CA THR A 82 -2.61 6.10 -0.19
C THR A 82 -1.95 5.69 -1.51
N LEU A 83 -1.41 4.47 -1.61
CA LEU A 83 -0.82 3.99 -2.86
C LEU A 83 -1.90 3.82 -3.94
N LEU A 84 -3.05 3.22 -3.62
CA LEU A 84 -4.16 3.07 -4.57
C LEU A 84 -4.61 4.43 -5.11
N GLU A 85 -4.79 5.43 -4.25
CA GLU A 85 -5.09 6.81 -4.63
C GLU A 85 -4.05 7.37 -5.60
N TYR A 86 -2.76 7.27 -5.27
CA TYR A 86 -1.69 7.73 -6.14
C TYR A 86 -1.75 7.06 -7.52
N LEU A 87 -2.01 5.76 -7.58
CA LEU A 87 -2.11 5.00 -8.82
C LEU A 87 -3.34 5.37 -9.65
N LEU A 88 -4.44 5.78 -9.02
CA LEU A 88 -5.61 6.30 -9.75
C LEU A 88 -5.29 7.61 -10.48
N TYR A 89 -4.42 8.45 -9.92
CA TYR A 89 -4.03 9.71 -10.54
C TYR A 89 -2.85 9.59 -11.51
N ASN A 90 -1.89 8.70 -11.23
CA ASN A 90 -0.58 8.68 -11.91
C ASN A 90 -0.27 7.33 -12.59
N GLY A 91 -1.08 6.30 -12.38
CA GLY A 91 -0.91 4.98 -12.98
C GLY A 91 -1.50 4.88 -14.39
N SER A 92 -1.45 3.69 -14.96
CA SER A 92 -2.00 3.36 -16.28
C SER A 92 -3.52 3.29 -16.27
N GLU A 93 -4.13 3.36 -17.44
CA GLU A 93 -5.59 3.19 -17.63
C GLU A 93 -6.12 1.84 -17.12
N TYR A 94 -5.26 0.83 -17.03
CA TYR A 94 -5.61 -0.47 -16.45
C TYR A 94 -5.94 -0.38 -14.96
N VAL A 95 -5.32 0.57 -14.24
CA VAL A 95 -5.65 0.85 -12.83
C VAL A 95 -7.09 1.36 -12.72
N ILE A 96 -7.48 2.28 -13.59
CA ILE A 96 -8.84 2.84 -13.63
C ILE A 96 -9.86 1.74 -13.95
N SER A 97 -9.58 0.93 -14.97
CA SER A 97 -10.44 -0.19 -15.37
C SER A 97 -10.65 -1.16 -14.20
N TYR A 98 -9.57 -1.55 -13.53
CA TYR A 98 -9.65 -2.44 -12.37
C TYR A 98 -10.42 -1.80 -11.21
N ALA A 99 -10.19 -0.52 -10.90
CA ALA A 99 -10.88 0.19 -9.83
C ALA A 99 -12.39 0.31 -10.09
N HIS A 100 -12.78 0.50 -11.36
CA HIS A 100 -14.18 0.50 -11.77
C HIS A 100 -14.83 -0.87 -11.50
N ASP A 101 -14.18 -1.96 -11.90
CA ASP A 101 -14.68 -3.31 -11.69
C ASP A 101 -14.68 -3.73 -10.20
N ASN A 102 -13.84 -3.08 -9.39
CA ASN A 102 -13.64 -3.36 -7.97
C ASN A 102 -13.97 -2.14 -7.10
N ILE A 103 -15.09 -1.49 -7.39
CA ILE A 103 -15.52 -0.24 -6.75
C ILE A 103 -15.56 -0.30 -5.21
N TYR A 104 -15.68 -1.51 -4.63
CA TYR A 104 -15.63 -1.70 -3.18
C TYR A 104 -14.30 -1.22 -2.57
N MET A 105 -13.17 -1.32 -3.27
CA MET A 105 -11.89 -0.81 -2.77
C MET A 105 -11.91 0.72 -2.65
N ILE A 106 -12.58 1.39 -3.59
CA ILE A 106 -12.78 2.85 -3.56
C ILE A 106 -13.69 3.25 -2.41
N ARG A 107 -14.68 2.42 -2.08
CA ARG A 107 -15.50 2.64 -0.88
C ARG A 107 -14.67 2.53 0.40
N THR A 108 -13.77 1.54 0.48
CA THR A 108 -12.84 1.40 1.62
C THR A 108 -11.95 2.64 1.81
N LEU A 109 -11.49 3.29 0.72
CA LEU A 109 -10.76 4.57 0.79
C LEU A 109 -11.55 5.62 1.59
N LYS A 110 -12.86 5.73 1.35
CA LYS A 110 -13.73 6.74 1.98
C LYS A 110 -14.08 6.42 3.43
N GLU A 111 -14.21 5.14 3.74
CA GLU A 111 -14.78 4.69 5.02
C GLU A 111 -13.72 4.33 6.07
N PHE A 112 -12.43 4.25 5.69
CA PHE A 112 -11.39 3.81 6.60
C PHE A 112 -11.33 4.68 7.87
N GLN A 113 -11.50 4.02 9.01
CA GLN A 113 -11.38 4.61 10.33
C GLN A 113 -10.55 3.69 11.23
N TYR A 114 -9.60 4.28 11.97
CA TYR A 114 -8.86 3.56 13.00
C TYR A 114 -8.66 4.48 14.20
N ILE A 115 -9.30 4.15 15.32
CA ILE A 115 -9.14 4.85 16.59
C ILE A 115 -8.25 4.00 17.50
N ASP A 116 -7.14 4.56 18.00
CA ASP A 116 -6.28 3.86 18.95
C ASP A 116 -6.83 3.86 20.38
N ASP A 117 -6.21 3.08 21.27
CA ASP A 117 -6.61 2.98 22.68
C ASP A 117 -6.51 4.31 23.46
N ARG A 118 -5.89 5.34 22.87
CA ARG A 118 -5.78 6.69 23.42
C ARG A 118 -6.81 7.65 22.80
N GLY A 119 -7.73 7.15 21.98
CA GLY A 119 -8.77 7.93 21.32
C GLY A 119 -8.33 8.70 20.08
N ARG A 120 -7.13 8.43 19.53
CA ARG A 120 -6.65 9.12 18.31
C ARG A 120 -7.15 8.43 17.06
N ASP A 121 -7.85 9.17 16.20
CA ASP A 121 -8.32 8.70 14.89
C ASP A 121 -7.23 8.88 13.82
N TYR A 122 -6.63 7.78 13.40
CA TYR A 122 -5.66 7.74 12.31
C TYR A 122 -6.31 7.59 10.93
N GLY A 123 -7.60 7.25 10.86
CA GLY A 123 -8.36 7.19 9.61
C GLY A 123 -8.83 8.57 9.15
N ALA A 124 -9.02 9.52 10.06
CA ALA A 124 -9.32 10.91 9.74
C ALA A 124 -8.29 11.55 8.81
N ASN A 125 -6.99 11.24 8.97
CA ASN A 125 -5.92 11.73 8.09
C ASN A 125 -6.08 11.29 6.62
N SER A 126 -6.76 10.17 6.38
CA SER A 126 -7.06 9.68 5.02
C SER A 126 -8.17 10.48 4.34
N LYS A 127 -9.08 11.09 5.13
CA LYS A 127 -10.24 11.83 4.61
C LYS A 127 -9.91 13.22 4.08
N TYR A 128 -8.77 13.78 4.46
CA TYR A 128 -8.32 15.12 4.05
C TYR A 128 -7.44 15.14 2.79
N ASN A 129 -7.11 13.98 2.21
CA ASN A 129 -6.29 13.88 1.00
C ASN A 129 -7.10 13.59 -0.28
N ILE A 130 -8.44 13.47 -0.16
CA ILE A 130 -9.39 13.23 -1.26
C ILE A 130 -9.98 14.55 -1.76
#